data_AF-A0A9P5NS34-F1
#
_entry.id   AF-A0A9P5NS34-F1
#
_cell.length_a   1.000
_cell.length_b   1.000
_cell.length_c   1.000
_cell.angle_alpha   90.00
_cell.angle_beta   90.00
_cell.angle_gamma   90.00
#
_symmetry.space_group_name_H-M   'P 1'
#
loop_
_entity.id
_entity.type
_entity.pdbx_description
1 polymer ?
#
loop_
_entity_poly.entity_id
_entity_poly.type
_entity_poly.pdbx_seq_one_letter_code
_entity_poly.pdbx_strand_id
1 'polypeptide(L)'
;IPADLQYSRDTHILTASLELPGVKRDRLRITLGTAYFNKVRYVCVIAESTPSVNRIVNPNLRERRFGLMRRVIQVPETTTLEDIKASLEDGVLTLRIDLGEPYELDDEVEVPIS
;
A
#
# COMPACT_ATOMS: atom_id res chain seq x y z
N ILE A 1 -4.24 6.09 -2.83
CA ILE A 1 -4.92 4.78 -2.99
C ILE A 1 -5.75 4.59 -1.73
N PRO A 2 -7.10 4.57 -1.80
CA PRO A 2 -7.92 4.18 -0.65
C PRO A 2 -7.46 2.81 -0.16
N ALA A 3 -7.27 2.66 1.15
CA ALA A 3 -6.71 1.45 1.71
C ALA A 3 -7.13 1.22 3.15
N ASP A 4 -7.47 -0.02 3.47
CA ASP A 4 -7.67 -0.52 4.83
C ASP A 4 -6.47 -1.39 5.22
N LEU A 5 -6.05 -1.29 6.48
CA LEU A 5 -4.93 -2.03 7.03
C LEU A 5 -5.38 -2.72 8.31
N GLN A 6 -5.23 -4.03 8.39
CA GLN A 6 -5.57 -4.83 9.55
C GLN A 6 -4.39 -5.70 9.94
N TYR A 7 -3.88 -5.51 11.16
CA TYR A 7 -2.84 -6.35 11.75
C TYR A 7 -3.46 -7.39 12.68
N SER A 8 -3.05 -8.65 12.55
CA SER A 8 -3.40 -9.72 13.48
C SER A 8 -2.28 -9.91 14.49
N ARG A 9 -2.58 -9.78 15.79
CA ARG A 9 -1.61 -10.05 16.86
C ARG A 9 -1.28 -11.53 17.03
N ASP A 10 -2.19 -12.41 16.62
CA ASP A 10 -2.02 -13.87 16.80
C ASP A 10 -1.15 -14.50 15.70
N THR A 11 -1.17 -13.91 14.50
CA THR A 11 -0.45 -14.45 13.34
C THR A 11 0.65 -13.53 12.83
N HIS A 12 0.76 -12.33 13.38
CA HIS A 12 1.69 -11.28 12.95
C HIS A 12 1.56 -10.85 11.48
N ILE A 13 0.40 -11.11 10.87
CA ILE A 13 0.14 -10.77 9.47
C ILE A 13 -0.57 -9.42 9.41
N LEU A 14 0.01 -8.49 8.64
CA LEU A 14 -0.65 -7.28 8.18
C LEU A 14 -1.34 -7.57 6.85
N THR A 15 -2.67 -7.44 6.84
CA THR A 15 -3.48 -7.48 5.62
C THR A 15 -3.79 -6.04 5.20
N ALA A 16 -3.35 -5.65 4.01
CA ALA A 16 -3.69 -4.36 3.42
C ALA A 16 -4.57 -4.57 2.17
N SER A 17 -5.75 -3.96 2.17
CA SER A 17 -6.68 -3.97 1.03
C SER A 17 -6.65 -2.60 0.37
N LEU A 18 -6.27 -2.54 -0.91
CA LEU A 18 -6.11 -1.30 -1.67
C LEU A 18 -7.08 -1.27 -2.85
N GLU A 19 -7.95 -0.26 -2.91
CA GLU A 19 -8.89 -0.11 -4.02
C GLU A 19 -8.18 0.46 -5.27
N LEU A 20 -8.18 -0.35 -6.33
CA LEU A 20 -7.55 -0.08 -7.63
C LEU A 20 -8.50 -0.36 -8.81
N PRO A 21 -9.75 0.16 -8.81
CA PRO A 21 -10.71 -0.16 -9.85
C PRO A 21 -10.25 0.35 -11.23
N GLY A 22 -10.18 -0.56 -12.20
CA GLY A 22 -9.77 -0.25 -13.57
C GLY A 22 -8.25 -0.17 -13.80
N VAL A 23 -7.43 -0.48 -12.78
CA VAL A 23 -5.98 -0.65 -12.95
C VAL A 23 -5.69 -2.04 -13.53
N LYS A 24 -4.94 -2.08 -14.63
CA LYS A 24 -4.48 -3.35 -15.22
C LYS A 24 -3.25 -3.87 -14.49
N ARG A 25 -3.04 -5.19 -14.49
CA ARG A 25 -1.90 -5.84 -13.81
C ARG A 25 -0.54 -5.34 -14.30
N ASP A 26 -0.39 -5.08 -15.59
CA ASP A 26 0.83 -4.53 -16.20
C ASP A 26 1.12 -3.07 -15.81
N ARG A 27 0.11 -2.38 -15.26
CA ARG A 27 0.20 -1.01 -14.71
C ARG A 27 0.29 -0.99 -13.18
N LEU A 28 0.52 -2.14 -12.56
CA LEU A 28 0.71 -2.31 -11.13
C LEU A 28 2.13 -2.79 -10.84
N ARG A 29 2.81 -2.11 -9.93
CA ARG A 29 4.14 -2.49 -9.45
C ARG A 29 4.18 -2.46 -7.93
N ILE A 30 4.70 -3.53 -7.34
CA ILE A 30 4.91 -3.65 -5.89
C ILE A 30 6.41 -3.83 -5.67
N THR A 31 7.00 -3.04 -4.77
CA THR A 31 8.44 -3.09 -4.48
C THR A 31 8.66 -3.07 -2.97
N LEU A 32 9.59 -3.88 -2.49
CA LEU A 32 10.15 -3.78 -1.15
C LEU A 32 11.43 -2.94 -1.20
N GLY A 33 11.58 -1.98 -0.29
CA GLY A 33 12.76 -1.13 -0.24
C GLY A 33 13.02 -0.54 1.13
N THR A 34 14.13 0.18 1.25
CA THR A 34 14.54 0.86 2.48
C THR A 34 14.71 2.34 2.18
N ALA A 35 14.13 3.20 3.00
CA ALA A 35 14.19 4.64 2.81
C ALA A 35 15.61 5.15 3.06
N TYR A 36 16.09 6.02 2.17
CA TYR A 36 17.46 6.51 2.21
C TYR A 36 17.79 7.28 3.50
N PHE A 37 16.90 8.19 3.90
CA PHE A 37 17.15 9.15 4.98
C PHE A 37 17.02 8.54 6.38
N ASN A 38 15.98 7.74 6.64
CA ASN A 38 15.64 7.25 7.98
C ASN A 38 15.72 5.72 8.12
N LYS A 39 16.19 5.01 7.08
CA LYS A 39 16.35 3.55 7.06
C LYS A 39 15.08 2.72 7.31
N VAL A 40 13.90 3.34 7.27
CA VAL A 40 12.62 2.64 7.42
C VAL A 40 12.40 1.73 6.21
N ARG A 41 12.14 0.44 6.47
CA ARG A 41 11.78 -0.54 5.43
C ARG A 41 10.31 -0.38 5.05
N TYR A 42 10.00 -0.59 3.78
CA TYR A 42 8.66 -0.34 3.27
C TYR A 42 8.29 -1.22 2.07
N VAL A 43 7.00 -1.52 1.96
CA VAL A 43 6.35 -2.00 0.75
C VAL A 43 5.71 -0.81 0.03
N CYS A 44 6.04 -0.63 -1.24
CA CYS A 44 5.54 0.46 -2.08
C CYS A 44 4.71 -0.10 -3.23
N VAL A 45 3.45 0.32 -3.30
CA VAL A 45 2.53 0.05 -4.39
C VAL A 45 2.48 1.27 -5.30
N ILE A 46 2.80 1.07 -6.58
CA ILE A 46 2.65 2.06 -7.63
C ILE A 46 1.64 1.50 -8.63
N ALA A 47 0.60 2.28 -8.90
CA ALA A 47 -0.43 1.92 -9.85
C ALA A 47 -0.69 3.10 -10.79
N GLU A 48 -1.09 2.82 -12.02
CA GLU A 48 -1.54 3.82 -12.96
C GLU A 48 -2.90 3.43 -13.54
N SER A 49 -3.86 4.35 -13.46
CA SER A 49 -5.17 4.19 -14.08
C SER A 49 -5.33 5.16 -15.25
N THR A 50 -5.93 4.67 -16.34
CA THR A 50 -6.31 5.50 -17.48
C THR A 50 -7.79 5.87 -17.40
N PRO A 51 -8.19 7.04 -17.92
CA PRO A 51 -9.61 7.39 -17.97
C PRO A 51 -10.38 6.38 -18.83
N SER A 52 -11.55 5.96 -18.34
CA SER A 52 -12.41 4.99 -19.03
C SER A 52 -13.25 5.60 -20.16
N VAL A 53 -13.39 6.94 -20.17
CA VAL A 53 -14.17 7.67 -21.18
C VAL A 53 -13.25 8.63 -21.91
N ASN A 54 -13.35 8.64 -23.24
CA ASN A 54 -12.57 9.52 -24.09
C ASN A 54 -13.04 10.97 -23.88
N ARG A 55 -12.10 11.93 -23.87
CA ARG A 55 -12.31 13.33 -23.46
C ARG A 55 -13.40 14.10 -24.25
N ILE A 56 -13.86 13.52 -25.35
CA ILE A 56 -14.68 14.17 -26.38
C ILE A 56 -16.19 14.10 -26.07
N VAL A 57 -16.65 13.17 -25.22
CA VAL A 57 -18.08 12.79 -25.22
C VAL A 57 -18.98 13.58 -24.27
N ASN A 58 -18.51 14.06 -23.11
CA ASN A 58 -19.22 15.07 -22.30
C ASN A 58 -18.39 15.46 -21.06
N PRO A 59 -18.06 16.73 -20.82
CA PRO A 59 -17.27 17.16 -19.66
C PRO A 59 -18.07 17.29 -18.34
N ASN A 60 -19.38 17.02 -18.34
CA ASN A 60 -20.26 17.55 -17.29
C ASN A 60 -20.12 16.91 -15.89
N LEU A 61 -19.55 15.71 -15.75
CA LEU A 61 -19.26 15.14 -14.43
C LEU A 61 -18.11 14.12 -14.48
N ARG A 62 -17.04 14.40 -13.73
CA ARG A 62 -15.92 13.48 -13.53
C ARG A 62 -15.53 13.41 -12.07
N GLU A 63 -15.94 12.33 -11.43
CA GLU A 63 -15.67 12.09 -10.01
C GLU A 63 -14.45 11.18 -9.80
N ARG A 64 -14.24 10.21 -10.71
CA ARG A 64 -13.13 9.26 -10.62
C ARG A 64 -11.79 9.94 -10.94
N ARG A 65 -10.88 9.90 -9.98
CA ARG A 65 -9.47 10.26 -10.17
C ARG A 65 -8.78 9.17 -11.00
N PHE A 66 -7.87 9.59 -11.88
CA PHE A 66 -7.02 8.70 -12.67
C PHE A 66 -5.58 9.23 -12.72
N GLY A 67 -4.66 8.41 -13.21
CA GLY A 67 -3.23 8.73 -13.32
C GLY A 67 -2.38 7.90 -12.37
N LEU A 68 -1.14 8.34 -12.18
CA LEU A 68 -0.17 7.68 -11.32
C LEU A 68 -0.53 7.88 -9.84
N MET A 69 -0.54 6.78 -9.11
CA MET A 69 -0.86 6.75 -7.68
C MET A 69 0.13 5.86 -6.94
N ARG A 70 0.50 6.29 -5.73
CA ARG A 70 1.50 5.63 -4.90
C ARG A 70 0.97 5.45 -3.48
N ARG A 71 1.19 4.27 -2.89
CA ARG A 71 0.97 3.98 -1.47
C ARG A 71 2.22 3.31 -0.92
N VAL A 72 2.61 3.71 0.29
CA VAL A 72 3.74 3.13 1.01
C VAL A 72 3.21 2.60 2.33
N ILE A 73 3.62 1.39 2.68
CA ILE A 73 3.32 0.72 3.94
C ILE A 73 4.68 0.45 4.59
N GLN A 74 4.90 0.98 5.79
CA GLN A 74 6.11 0.71 6.56
C GLN A 74 6.02 -0.72 7.12
N VAL A 75 7.15 -1.40 7.14
CA VAL A 75 7.28 -2.78 7.61
C VAL A 75 8.57 -2.93 8.42
N PRO A 76 8.69 -3.96 9.27
CA PRO A 76 9.92 -4.23 10.01
C PRO A 76 11.14 -4.36 9.09
N GLU A 77 12.31 -3.99 9.60
CA GLU A 77 13.57 -4.02 8.85
C GLU A 77 13.95 -5.42 8.34
N THR A 78 13.47 -6.45 9.02
CA THR A 78 13.68 -7.88 8.75
C THR A 78 12.82 -8.40 7.59
N THR A 79 11.75 -7.68 7.20
CA THR A 79 10.79 -8.14 6.18
C THR A 79 11.49 -8.46 4.86
N THR A 80 11.32 -9.65 4.32
CA THR A 80 11.87 -10.10 3.03
C THR A 80 10.79 -10.15 1.94
N LEU A 81 11.17 -10.56 0.73
CA LEU A 81 10.20 -10.77 -0.34
C LEU A 81 9.30 -11.98 -0.10
N GLU A 82 9.80 -13.00 0.61
CA GLU A 82 9.08 -14.25 0.88
C GLU A 82 7.89 -14.01 1.83
N ASP A 83 8.01 -12.97 2.66
CA ASP A 83 6.99 -12.56 3.63
C ASP A 83 5.80 -11.83 2.99
N ILE A 84 5.88 -11.49 1.70
CA ILE A 84 4.88 -10.66 1.01
C ILE A 84 4.13 -11.48 -0.03
N LYS A 85 2.82 -11.63 0.18
CA LYS A 85 1.89 -12.24 -0.79
C LYS A 85 0.93 -11.18 -1.31
N ALA A 86 0.67 -11.20 -2.62
CA ALA A 86 -0.21 -10.24 -3.28
C ALA A 86 -1.24 -10.93 -4.17
N SER A 87 -2.50 -10.52 -4.08
CA SER A 87 -3.58 -10.90 -5.00
C SER A 87 -4.34 -9.66 -5.47
N LEU A 88 -4.86 -9.70 -6.70
CA LEU A 88 -5.68 -8.63 -7.26
C LEU A 88 -6.96 -9.26 -7.80
N GLU A 89 -8.07 -8.99 -7.15
CA GLU A 89 -9.39 -9.57 -7.42
C GLU A 89 -10.43 -8.45 -7.38
N ASP A 90 -11.30 -8.39 -8.38
CA ASP A 90 -12.40 -7.41 -8.49
C ASP A 90 -11.98 -5.93 -8.26
N GLY A 91 -10.76 -5.59 -8.69
CA GLY A 91 -10.22 -4.24 -8.54
C GLY A 91 -9.69 -3.91 -7.15
N VAL A 92 -9.54 -4.91 -6.27
CA VAL A 92 -8.92 -4.77 -4.94
C VAL A 92 -7.60 -5.53 -4.92
N LEU A 93 -6.51 -4.81 -4.64
CA LEU A 93 -5.21 -5.42 -4.35
C LEU A 93 -5.15 -5.76 -2.87
N THR A 94 -5.02 -7.04 -2.55
CA THR A 94 -4.77 -7.52 -1.19
C THR A 94 -3.29 -7.86 -1.04
N LEU A 95 -2.62 -7.21 -0.08
CA LEU A 95 -1.30 -7.58 0.38
C LEU A 95 -1.42 -8.29 1.72
N ARG A 96 -0.80 -9.45 1.86
CA ARG A 96 -0.57 -10.12 3.14
C ARG A 96 0.91 -10.10 3.41
N ILE A 97 1.31 -9.44 4.48
CA ILE A 97 2.70 -9.22 4.84
C ILE A 97 2.91 -9.84 6.22
N ASP A 98 3.76 -10.85 6.31
CA ASP A 98 4.24 -11.34 7.60
C ASP A 98 5.22 -10.32 8.19
N LEU A 99 4.88 -9.78 9.37
CA LEU A 99 5.71 -8.80 10.06
C LEU A 99 6.70 -9.46 11.03
N GLY A 100 6.61 -10.79 11.23
CA GLY A 100 7.38 -11.50 12.24
C GLY A 100 7.00 -11.10 13.67
N GLU A 101 7.77 -11.60 14.63
CA GLU A 101 7.56 -11.31 16.05
C GLU A 101 7.67 -9.79 16.32
N PRO A 102 6.67 -9.19 16.99
CA PRO A 102 6.71 -7.78 17.33
C PRO A 102 7.79 -7.52 18.39
N TYR A 103 8.33 -6.30 18.41
CA TYR A 103 9.19 -5.86 19.50
C TYR A 103 8.39 -5.81 20.81
N GLU A 104 9.04 -6.14 21.93
CA GLU A 104 8.35 -6.32 23.23
C GLU A 104 7.80 -5.01 23.81
N LEU A 105 8.32 -3.84 23.43
CA LEU A 105 7.96 -2.55 24.00
C LEU A 105 7.82 -1.47 22.93
N ASP A 106 6.76 -0.68 23.04
CA ASP A 106 6.65 0.62 22.38
C ASP A 106 7.48 1.62 23.21
N ASP A 107 8.47 2.28 22.60
CA ASP A 107 9.37 3.22 23.26
C ASP A 107 8.92 4.67 23.10
N GLU A 108 7.61 4.89 22.95
CA GLU A 108 7.01 6.20 22.78
C GLU A 108 7.39 7.16 23.92
N VAL A 109 7.83 8.36 23.55
CA VAL A 109 8.12 9.45 24.49
C VAL A 109 7.33 10.68 24.08
N GLU A 110 6.68 11.33 25.04
CA GLU A 110 5.96 12.59 24.81
C GLU A 110 6.94 13.71 24.47
N VAL A 111 6.69 14.41 23.36
CA VAL A 111 7.48 15.58 22.95
C VAL A 111 6.80 16.84 23.50
N PRO A 112 7.46 17.61 24.38
CA PRO A 112 6.87 18.82 24.94
C PRO A 112 6.71 19.90 23.85
N ILE A 113 5.57 20.60 23.88
CA ILE A 113 5.31 21.76 23.01
C ILE A 113 5.79 23.03 23.73
N SER A 114 6.65 23.81 23.07
CA SER A 114 7.15 25.11 23.55
C SER A 114 6.50 26.29 22.83
#